data_AF-A0A8H6M8R2-F1
#
_entry.id   AF-A0A8H6M8R2-F1
#
_cell.length_a   1.000
_cell.length_b   1.000
_cell.length_c   1.000
_cell.angle_alpha   90.00
_cell.angle_beta   90.00
_cell.angle_gamma   90.00
#
_symmetry.space_group_name_H-M   'P 1'
#
loop_
_entity.id
_entity.type
_entity.pdbx_description
1 polymer ?
#
loop_
_entity_poly.entity_id
_entity_poly.type
_entity_poly.pdbx_seq_one_letter_code
_entity_poly.pdbx_strand_id
1 'polypeptide(L)'
;MGTKANELTQGNAYKMIKRKENIEERACTERTMTNTRATIEALTGTNHTPEYIWNVFAWKSLHRGHKVGEFWKYINPDRHICQFCDAPVENLEHIFTECRVSRQETVWQLAKKAWERTGLPWPEITLGLILGISVIEIKDSEGKSAYLCEWRIGREQNVLNMHTCKEITARWKVAIERRLRLDWALTNKLAFRKKALRTAEVKRTWRDLVPKTRTSSGHSPRMRGF
;
A
#
# COMPACT_ATOMS: atom_id res chain seq x y z
N MET A 1 33.89 27.54 7.44
CA MET A 1 34.35 27.76 6.05
C MET A 1 33.21 28.34 5.23
N GLY A 2 33.33 29.59 4.79
CA GLY A 2 32.31 30.29 4.01
C GLY A 2 32.56 30.14 2.52
N THR A 3 31.56 29.66 1.78
CA THR A 3 31.53 29.66 0.31
C THR A 3 31.11 31.04 -0.19
N LYS A 4 31.81 31.57 -1.21
CA LYS A 4 31.49 32.86 -1.85
C LYS A 4 30.11 32.75 -2.54
N ALA A 5 29.29 33.81 -2.45
CA ALA A 5 27.90 33.80 -2.94
C ALA A 5 27.75 33.44 -4.42
N ASN A 6 28.78 33.67 -5.24
CA ASN A 6 28.77 33.38 -6.68
C ASN A 6 28.93 31.88 -7.03
N GLU A 7 29.24 31.02 -6.06
CA GLU A 7 29.36 29.56 -6.23
C GLU A 7 28.17 28.81 -5.58
N LEU A 8 27.21 29.56 -5.02
CA LEU A 8 26.09 29.01 -4.28
C LEU A 8 24.98 28.56 -5.24
N THR A 9 25.08 27.33 -5.74
CA THR A 9 23.98 26.72 -6.49
C THR A 9 22.82 26.38 -5.56
N GLN A 10 21.58 26.37 -6.07
CA GLN A 10 20.40 25.95 -5.30
C GLN A 10 20.60 24.58 -4.63
N GLY A 11 21.32 23.66 -5.29
CA GLY A 11 21.66 22.34 -4.73
C GLY A 11 22.64 22.39 -3.55
N ASN A 12 23.65 23.26 -3.60
CA ASN A 12 24.60 23.44 -2.50
C ASN A 12 23.99 24.25 -1.35
N ALA A 13 23.20 25.27 -1.66
CA ALA A 13 22.41 26.03 -0.68
C ALA A 13 21.45 25.10 0.09
N TYR A 14 20.71 24.23 -0.62
CA TYR A 14 19.81 23.26 0.00
C TYR A 14 20.56 22.26 0.90
N LYS A 15 21.71 21.73 0.46
CA LYS A 15 22.56 20.86 1.29
C LYS A 15 23.07 21.56 2.55
N MET A 16 23.41 22.85 2.44
CA MET A 16 23.90 23.64 3.57
C MET A 16 22.78 23.97 4.57
N ILE A 17 21.58 24.30 4.10
CA ILE A 17 20.39 24.51 4.95
C ILE A 17 20.03 23.20 5.65
N LYS A 18 19.96 22.09 4.92
CA LYS A 18 19.64 20.77 5.49
C LYS A 18 20.67 20.27 6.51
N ARG A 19 21.93 20.70 6.41
CA ARG A 19 22.98 20.43 7.41
C ARG A 19 22.89 21.32 8.65
N LYS A 20 22.21 22.46 8.57
CA LYS A 20 22.02 23.40 9.68
C LYS A 20 20.70 23.18 10.41
N GLU A 21 19.69 22.63 9.75
CA GLU A 21 18.44 22.26 10.39
C GLU A 21 18.60 20.96 11.18
N ASN A 22 18.47 21.05 12.50
CA ASN A 22 18.14 19.90 13.32
C ASN A 22 16.65 19.61 13.06
N ILE A 23 16.36 18.78 12.06
CA ILE A 23 14.98 18.43 11.70
C ILE A 23 14.46 17.53 12.81
N GLU A 24 13.79 18.11 13.80
CA GLU A 24 13.08 17.33 14.81
C GLU A 24 12.09 16.38 14.14
N GLU A 25 12.16 15.10 14.49
CA GLU A 25 11.18 14.14 14.01
C GLU A 25 9.81 14.51 14.56
N ARG A 26 8.83 14.62 13.65
CA ARG A 26 7.47 15.00 14.05
C ARG A 26 6.90 13.88 14.93
N ALA A 27 6.38 14.21 16.10
CA ALA A 27 5.77 13.24 17.03
C ALA A 27 4.71 12.32 16.39
N CYS A 28 3.99 12.80 15.35
CA CYS A 28 3.07 11.93 14.62
C CYS A 28 3.76 10.91 13.69
N THR A 29 4.85 11.32 13.03
CA THR A 29 5.65 10.40 12.22
C THR A 29 6.19 9.30 13.13
N GLU A 30 6.71 9.68 14.30
CA GLU A 30 7.17 8.75 15.32
C GLU A 30 6.05 7.80 15.79
N ARG A 31 4.86 8.32 16.13
CA ARG A 31 3.72 7.49 16.53
C ARG A 31 3.31 6.48 15.45
N THR A 32 3.24 6.91 14.18
CA THR A 32 2.83 6.03 13.07
C THR A 32 3.92 5.00 12.76
N MET A 33 5.19 5.41 12.84
CA MET A 33 6.34 4.52 12.69
C MET A 33 6.36 3.47 13.81
N THR A 34 6.16 3.86 15.07
CA THR A 34 6.06 2.96 16.22
C THR A 34 4.94 1.94 16.05
N ASN A 35 3.73 2.39 15.66
CA ASN A 35 2.61 1.47 15.39
C ASN A 35 2.92 0.49 14.25
N THR A 36 3.53 0.97 13.17
CA THR A 36 3.90 0.14 12.02
C THR A 36 4.95 -0.90 12.43
N ARG A 37 5.98 -0.50 13.18
CA ARG A 37 7.03 -1.40 13.67
C ARG A 37 6.47 -2.47 14.61
N ALA A 38 5.66 -2.07 15.58
CA ALA A 38 5.00 -3.00 16.50
C ALA A 38 4.12 -4.01 15.76
N THR A 39 3.42 -3.56 14.71
CA THR A 39 2.58 -4.45 13.89
C THR A 39 3.41 -5.43 13.07
N ILE A 40 4.50 -4.98 12.45
CA ILE A 40 5.39 -5.87 11.70
C ILE A 40 6.04 -6.88 12.65
N GLU A 41 6.57 -6.44 13.79
CA GLU A 41 7.20 -7.32 14.78
C GLU A 41 6.23 -8.38 15.30
N ALA A 42 4.99 -8.00 15.58
CA ALA A 42 3.93 -8.94 15.99
C ALA A 42 3.59 -9.97 14.90
N LEU A 43 3.70 -9.61 13.62
CA LEU A 43 3.35 -10.48 12.49
C LEU A 43 4.50 -11.38 12.03
N THR A 44 5.73 -10.87 12.02
CA THR A 44 6.88 -11.54 11.42
C THR A 44 7.87 -12.07 12.45
N GLY A 45 7.77 -11.63 13.70
CA GLY A 45 8.75 -11.93 14.76
C GLY A 45 10.10 -11.25 14.53
N THR A 46 10.21 -10.30 13.60
CA THR A 46 11.45 -9.62 13.22
C THR A 46 11.30 -8.11 13.32
N ASN A 47 12.27 -7.44 13.95
CA ASN A 47 12.32 -5.98 14.02
C ASN A 47 12.95 -5.43 12.72
N HIS A 48 12.13 -4.84 11.86
CA HIS A 48 12.60 -4.25 10.59
C HIS A 48 13.08 -2.81 10.80
N THR A 49 14.19 -2.42 10.15
CA THR A 49 14.73 -1.06 10.23
C THR A 49 14.01 -0.11 9.24
N PRO A 50 13.91 1.20 9.54
CA PRO A 50 13.12 2.18 8.76
C PRO A 50 13.49 2.26 7.28
N GLU A 51 14.72 1.89 6.91
CA GLU A 51 15.26 2.00 5.56
C GLU A 51 14.60 1.03 4.56
N TYR A 52 13.87 0.02 5.04
CA TYR A 52 13.11 -0.91 4.21
C TYR A 52 11.69 -0.42 3.89
N ILE A 53 11.22 0.65 4.55
CA ILE A 53 9.84 1.16 4.44
C ILE A 53 9.77 2.22 3.33
N TRP A 54 9.92 1.85 2.06
CA TRP A 54 9.87 2.88 1.01
C TRP A 54 9.23 2.48 -0.31
N ASN A 55 7.92 2.70 -0.38
CA ASN A 55 7.33 3.27 -1.59
C ASN A 55 6.82 4.68 -1.25
N VAL A 56 6.73 5.55 -2.27
CA VAL A 56 6.35 6.98 -2.09
C VAL A 56 5.02 7.13 -1.35
N PHE A 57 4.11 6.17 -1.53
CA PHE A 57 2.84 6.14 -0.83
C PHE A 57 3.03 5.91 0.67
N ALA A 58 3.70 4.83 1.08
CA ALA A 58 3.94 4.48 2.49
C ALA A 58 4.70 5.59 3.21
N TRP A 59 5.72 6.17 2.56
CA TRP A 59 6.44 7.30 3.14
C TRP A 59 5.54 8.51 3.38
N LYS A 60 4.77 8.93 2.36
CA LYS A 60 3.82 10.03 2.51
C LYS A 60 2.76 9.73 3.57
N SER A 61 2.31 8.47 3.68
CA SER A 61 1.33 8.06 4.70
C SER A 61 1.90 8.21 6.11
N LEU A 62 3.12 7.73 6.35
CA LEU A 62 3.82 7.88 7.62
C LEU A 62 4.04 9.36 8.02
N HIS A 63 4.30 10.22 7.02
CA HIS A 63 4.66 11.61 7.26
C HIS A 63 3.49 12.60 7.10
N ARG A 64 2.25 12.10 6.96
CA ARG A 64 1.07 12.91 6.61
C ARG A 64 1.29 13.82 5.39
N GLY A 65 2.06 13.35 4.41
CA GLY A 65 2.36 14.05 3.17
C GLY A 65 1.25 13.97 2.12
N HIS A 66 0.15 13.29 2.41
CA HIS A 66 -1.05 13.27 1.55
C HIS A 66 -1.96 14.45 1.87
N LYS A 67 -2.59 15.01 0.83
CA LYS A 67 -3.56 16.11 0.98
C LYS A 67 -4.90 15.59 1.48
N VAL A 68 -4.99 15.22 2.76
CA VAL A 68 -6.18 14.72 3.45
C VAL A 68 -6.19 15.19 4.91
N GLY A 69 -7.37 15.19 5.55
CA GLY A 69 -7.54 15.48 6.97
C GLY A 69 -6.98 16.85 7.38
N GLU A 70 -6.07 16.87 8.35
CA GLU A 70 -5.46 18.10 8.90
C GLU A 70 -4.84 19.04 7.85
N PHE A 71 -4.37 18.50 6.72
CA PHE A 71 -3.85 19.33 5.63
C PHE A 71 -4.86 20.37 5.16
N TRP A 72 -6.15 20.03 5.15
CA TRP A 72 -7.22 20.89 4.66
C TRP A 72 -7.83 21.81 5.72
N LYS A 73 -7.52 21.62 7.01
CA LYS A 73 -8.18 22.27 8.15
C LYS A 73 -8.31 23.80 8.00
N TYR A 74 -7.27 24.46 7.51
CA TYR A 74 -7.23 25.92 7.36
C TYR A 74 -7.30 26.40 5.90
N ILE A 75 -7.27 25.48 4.93
CA ILE A 75 -7.21 25.79 3.49
C ILE A 75 -8.57 25.57 2.84
N ASN A 76 -9.21 24.44 3.15
CA ASN A 76 -10.52 24.08 2.64
C ASN A 76 -11.21 23.17 3.68
N PRO A 77 -11.88 23.77 4.69
CA PRO A 77 -12.51 23.02 5.79
C PRO A 77 -13.48 21.93 5.32
N ASP A 78 -14.14 22.13 4.17
CA ASP A 78 -15.05 21.14 3.58
C ASP A 78 -14.34 19.83 3.18
N ARG A 79 -13.02 19.89 2.94
CA ARG A 79 -12.15 18.73 2.66
C ARG A 79 -11.42 18.21 3.90
N HIS A 80 -11.56 18.88 5.05
CA HIS A 80 -10.99 18.44 6.32
C HIS A 80 -11.81 17.30 6.92
N ILE A 81 -13.13 17.42 6.84
CA ILE A 81 -14.11 16.45 7.33
C ILE A 81 -14.55 15.50 6.21
N CYS A 82 -15.13 14.35 6.57
CA CYS A 82 -15.75 13.50 5.56
C CYS A 82 -17.14 14.06 5.22
N GLN A 83 -17.36 14.43 3.95
CA GLN A 83 -18.65 14.99 3.52
C GLN A 83 -19.78 13.96 3.41
N PHE A 84 -19.48 12.67 3.59
CA PHE A 84 -20.41 11.58 3.32
C PHE A 84 -20.68 10.69 4.54
N CYS A 85 -19.98 10.92 5.65
CA CYS A 85 -20.25 10.26 6.92
C CYS A 85 -19.81 11.17 8.07
N ASP A 86 -20.23 10.87 9.30
CA ASP A 86 -20.05 11.75 10.46
C ASP A 86 -18.62 11.79 11.04
N ALA A 87 -17.62 11.37 10.26
CA ALA A 87 -16.23 11.37 10.70
C ALA A 87 -15.68 12.81 10.77
N PRO A 88 -15.17 13.24 11.94
CA PRO A 88 -14.76 14.63 12.16
C PRO A 88 -13.49 15.00 11.40
N VAL A 89 -12.70 14.03 10.95
CA VAL A 89 -11.50 14.25 10.13
C VAL A 89 -11.38 13.15 9.08
N GLU A 90 -11.32 13.52 7.81
CA GLU A 90 -11.08 12.59 6.71
C GLU A 90 -9.58 12.32 6.54
N ASN A 91 -9.01 11.52 7.43
CA ASN A 91 -7.60 11.08 7.34
C ASN A 91 -7.46 9.70 6.68
N LEU A 92 -6.23 9.21 6.50
CA LEU A 92 -6.00 7.90 5.88
C LEU A 92 -6.57 6.73 6.69
N GLU A 93 -6.50 6.78 8.03
CA GLU A 93 -7.09 5.76 8.90
C GLU A 93 -8.58 5.64 8.56
N HIS A 94 -9.30 6.77 8.63
CA HIS A 94 -10.70 6.85 8.27
C HIS A 94 -10.99 6.29 6.87
N ILE A 95 -10.27 6.75 5.85
CA ILE A 95 -10.47 6.32 4.46
C ILE A 95 -10.31 4.80 4.31
N PHE A 96 -9.33 4.21 5.00
CA PHE A 96 -8.95 2.82 4.83
C PHE A 96 -9.71 1.83 5.71
N THR A 97 -10.15 2.22 6.90
CA THR A 97 -10.68 1.28 7.91
C THR A 97 -12.12 1.57 8.31
N GLU A 98 -12.63 2.79 8.10
CA GLU A 98 -13.93 3.23 8.63
C GLU A 98 -14.91 3.70 7.54
N CYS A 99 -14.42 4.42 6.52
CA CYS A 99 -15.25 5.15 5.59
C CYS A 99 -16.10 4.22 4.71
N ARG A 100 -17.42 4.18 4.93
CA ARG A 100 -18.32 3.35 4.11
C ARG A 100 -18.34 3.79 2.65
N VAL A 101 -18.13 5.08 2.41
CA VAL A 101 -18.17 5.69 1.07
C VAL A 101 -16.94 5.34 0.26
N SER A 102 -15.78 5.12 0.89
CA SER A 102 -14.60 4.59 0.21
C SER A 102 -14.77 3.15 -0.25
N ARG A 103 -15.84 2.46 0.21
CA ARG A 103 -16.13 1.05 -0.04
C ARG A 103 -15.00 0.12 0.45
N GLN A 104 -14.21 0.59 1.40
CA GLN A 104 -13.14 -0.18 2.06
C GLN A 104 -13.64 -1.52 2.59
N GLU A 105 -14.88 -1.58 3.08
CA GLU A 105 -15.52 -2.82 3.51
C GLU A 105 -15.53 -3.89 2.41
N THR A 106 -15.81 -3.54 1.14
CA THR A 106 -15.79 -4.52 0.04
C THR A 106 -14.38 -5.09 -0.16
N VAL A 107 -13.34 -4.25 -0.04
CA VAL A 107 -11.95 -4.69 -0.13
C VAL A 107 -11.62 -5.65 1.01
N TRP A 108 -11.98 -5.32 2.26
CA TRP A 108 -11.68 -6.18 3.41
C TRP A 108 -12.49 -7.45 3.43
N GLN A 109 -13.73 -7.46 2.93
CA GLN A 109 -14.50 -8.69 2.77
C GLN A 109 -13.85 -9.63 1.75
N LEU A 110 -13.30 -9.09 0.66
CA LEU A 110 -12.56 -9.88 -0.33
C LEU A 110 -11.23 -10.40 0.25
N ALA A 111 -10.51 -9.56 1.00
CA ALA A 111 -9.27 -9.93 1.69
C ALA A 111 -9.51 -11.01 2.77
N LYS A 112 -10.57 -10.87 3.57
CA LYS A 112 -10.97 -11.82 4.61
C LYS A 112 -11.28 -13.20 4.04
N LYS A 113 -12.07 -13.25 2.97
CA LYS A 113 -12.35 -14.50 2.23
C LYS A 113 -11.09 -15.17 1.70
N ALA A 114 -10.08 -14.39 1.31
CA ALA A 114 -8.79 -14.94 0.90
C ALA A 114 -7.99 -15.47 2.11
N TRP A 115 -8.03 -14.74 3.23
CA TRP A 115 -7.29 -15.04 4.46
C TRP A 115 -7.80 -16.26 5.23
N GLU A 116 -9.11 -16.50 5.25
CA GLU A 116 -9.75 -17.63 5.95
C GLU A 116 -9.10 -18.99 5.62
N ARG A 117 -8.44 -19.11 4.46
CA ARG A 117 -7.76 -20.31 3.99
C ARG A 117 -6.40 -20.56 4.62
N THR A 118 -5.81 -19.54 5.21
CA THR A 118 -4.57 -19.69 6.00
C THR A 118 -4.82 -20.48 7.28
N GLY A 119 -6.08 -20.54 7.74
CA GLY A 119 -6.45 -21.08 9.05
C GLY A 119 -6.02 -20.18 10.22
N LEU A 120 -5.45 -19.00 9.93
CA LEU A 120 -5.02 -18.03 10.93
C LEU A 120 -6.18 -17.11 11.30
N PRO A 121 -6.19 -16.57 12.54
CA PRO A 121 -7.16 -15.56 12.93
C PRO A 121 -7.09 -14.35 12.01
N TRP A 122 -8.24 -13.77 11.68
CA TRP A 122 -8.30 -12.52 10.92
C TRP A 122 -7.73 -11.39 11.80
N PRO A 123 -6.70 -10.66 11.34
CA PRO A 123 -6.09 -9.61 12.14
C PRO A 123 -7.00 -8.39 12.23
N GLU A 124 -6.78 -7.56 13.27
CA GLU A 124 -7.35 -6.23 13.32
C GLU A 124 -6.75 -5.36 12.20
N ILE A 125 -7.61 -4.70 11.43
CA ILE A 125 -7.16 -3.88 10.31
C ILE A 125 -6.95 -2.44 10.77
N THR A 126 -5.68 -2.07 10.95
CA THR A 126 -5.25 -0.71 11.31
C THR A 126 -4.42 -0.08 10.18
N LEU A 127 -4.28 1.24 10.17
CA LEU A 127 -3.36 1.90 9.24
C LEU A 127 -1.92 1.37 9.39
N GLY A 128 -1.49 1.05 10.61
CA GLY A 128 -0.18 0.44 10.87
C GLY A 128 -0.02 -0.92 10.17
N LEU A 129 -1.04 -1.78 10.21
CA LEU A 129 -1.06 -3.05 9.48
C LEU A 129 -0.95 -2.83 7.98
N ILE A 130 -1.75 -1.91 7.43
CA ILE A 130 -1.80 -1.63 6.00
C ILE A 130 -0.44 -1.14 5.50
N LEU A 131 0.18 -0.22 6.24
CA LEU A 131 1.50 0.29 5.93
C LEU A 131 2.55 -0.81 6.10
N GLY A 132 2.47 -1.62 7.15
CA GLY A 132 3.40 -2.73 7.41
C GLY A 132 3.38 -3.81 6.33
N ILE A 133 2.21 -4.20 5.83
CA ILE A 133 2.08 -5.15 4.72
C ILE A 133 2.78 -4.61 3.46
N SER A 134 2.68 -3.31 3.20
CA SER A 134 3.33 -2.68 2.04
C SER A 134 4.87 -2.64 2.13
N VAL A 135 5.44 -2.88 3.31
CA VAL A 135 6.89 -3.03 3.54
C VAL A 135 7.36 -4.45 3.19
N ILE A 136 6.47 -5.43 3.33
CA ILE A 136 6.75 -6.85 3.06
C ILE A 136 6.76 -7.12 1.53
N GLU A 137 6.13 -6.26 0.72
CA GLU A 137 6.12 -6.39 -0.74
C GLU A 137 7.32 -5.69 -1.43
N ILE A 138 8.01 -6.46 -2.28
CA ILE A 138 9.17 -6.03 -3.07
C ILE A 138 8.74 -5.08 -4.21
N LYS A 139 9.37 -3.90 -4.21
CA LYS A 139 9.56 -2.88 -5.28
C LYS A 139 8.82 -3.14 -6.62
N ASP A 140 7.66 -2.52 -6.75
CA ASP A 140 7.17 -1.96 -8.02
C ASP A 140 7.55 -0.47 -8.01
N SER A 141 8.21 0.02 -9.07
CA SER A 141 8.68 1.41 -9.22
C SER A 141 7.56 2.43 -9.39
N GLU A 142 6.35 1.98 -9.69
CA GLU A 142 5.17 2.82 -9.75
C GLU A 142 4.45 2.73 -8.40
N GLY A 143 4.70 3.72 -7.55
CA GLY A 143 4.00 3.93 -6.29
C GLY A 143 2.51 4.23 -6.50
N LYS A 144 1.75 3.25 -6.99
CA LYS A 144 0.32 3.33 -7.17
C LYS A 144 -0.31 3.47 -5.79
N SER A 145 -1.04 4.57 -5.61
CA SER A 145 -1.90 4.76 -4.45
C SER A 145 -2.80 3.55 -4.30
N ALA A 146 -2.96 3.04 -3.08
CA ALA A 146 -3.96 2.03 -2.78
C ALA A 146 -5.32 2.47 -3.38
N TYR A 147 -6.07 1.55 -3.98
CA TYR A 147 -7.29 1.85 -4.76
C TYR A 147 -8.29 2.74 -3.99
N LEU A 148 -8.32 2.63 -2.67
CA LEU A 148 -9.18 3.41 -1.77
C LEU A 148 -8.81 4.90 -1.73
N CYS A 149 -7.56 5.25 -1.99
CA CYS A 149 -7.07 6.63 -2.07
C CYS A 149 -7.20 7.26 -3.45
N GLU A 150 -7.36 6.47 -4.53
CA GLU A 150 -7.38 7.00 -5.89
C GLU A 150 -8.51 8.02 -6.08
N TRP A 151 -9.73 7.68 -5.65
CA TRP A 151 -10.85 8.61 -5.74
C TRP A 151 -10.70 9.84 -4.82
N ARG A 152 -10.31 9.64 -3.56
CA ARG A 152 -10.18 10.72 -2.56
C ARG A 152 -9.04 11.69 -2.89
N ILE A 153 -7.87 11.17 -3.27
CA ILE A 153 -6.64 11.95 -3.45
C ILE A 153 -6.40 12.23 -4.94
N GLY A 154 -6.54 11.22 -5.80
CA GLY A 154 -6.22 11.32 -7.22
C GLY A 154 -7.33 11.91 -8.10
N ARG A 155 -8.60 11.84 -7.66
CA ARG A 155 -9.77 12.35 -8.40
C ARG A 155 -10.55 13.44 -7.65
N GLU A 156 -9.88 14.06 -6.68
CA GLU A 156 -10.37 15.24 -5.95
C GLU A 156 -11.75 15.09 -5.30
N GLN A 157 -12.08 13.88 -4.81
CA GLN A 157 -13.37 13.57 -4.18
C GLN A 157 -14.59 13.76 -5.09
N ASN A 158 -14.42 13.76 -6.42
CA ASN A 158 -15.54 13.92 -7.35
C ASN A 158 -16.48 12.71 -7.29
N VAL A 159 -17.72 12.90 -6.82
CA VAL A 159 -18.73 11.85 -6.60
C VAL A 159 -19.02 11.02 -7.85
N LEU A 160 -18.95 11.62 -9.05
CA LEU A 160 -19.17 10.92 -10.31
C LEU A 160 -18.12 9.84 -10.58
N ASN A 161 -16.95 9.96 -9.95
CA ASN A 161 -15.83 9.05 -10.07
C ASN A 161 -15.74 8.06 -8.88
N MET A 162 -16.76 8.01 -8.03
CA MET A 162 -16.79 7.12 -6.87
C MET A 162 -16.85 5.66 -7.31
N HIS A 163 -15.99 4.84 -6.72
CA HIS A 163 -15.93 3.42 -7.06
C HIS A 163 -17.20 2.67 -6.64
N THR A 164 -17.68 1.81 -7.53
CA THR A 164 -18.77 0.87 -7.21
C THR A 164 -18.21 -0.43 -6.64
N CYS A 165 -19.01 -1.19 -5.89
CA CYS A 165 -18.59 -2.51 -5.41
C CYS A 165 -18.20 -3.46 -6.56
N LYS A 166 -18.87 -3.35 -7.72
CA LYS A 166 -18.55 -4.12 -8.93
C LYS A 166 -17.17 -3.75 -9.47
N GLU A 167 -16.86 -2.46 -9.55
CA GLU A 167 -15.55 -1.98 -9.99
C GLU A 167 -14.43 -2.43 -9.06
N ILE A 168 -14.61 -2.28 -7.74
CA ILE A 168 -13.63 -2.72 -6.74
C ILE A 168 -13.39 -4.22 -6.84
N THR A 169 -14.46 -5.00 -6.96
CA THR A 169 -14.34 -6.47 -7.11
C THR A 169 -13.60 -6.83 -8.40
N ALA A 170 -13.87 -6.15 -9.51
CA ALA A 170 -13.18 -6.38 -10.77
C ALA A 170 -11.68 -6.03 -10.66
N ARG A 171 -11.35 -4.87 -10.08
CA ARG A 171 -9.96 -4.46 -9.83
C ARG A 171 -9.22 -5.41 -8.91
N TRP A 172 -9.88 -5.86 -7.83
CA TRP A 172 -9.35 -6.88 -6.92
C TRP A 172 -9.00 -8.17 -7.66
N LYS A 173 -9.91 -8.67 -8.51
CA LYS A 173 -9.65 -9.87 -9.33
C LYS A 173 -8.43 -9.67 -10.23
N VAL A 174 -8.32 -8.54 -10.92
CA VAL A 174 -7.16 -8.20 -11.75
C VAL A 174 -5.87 -8.16 -10.93
N ALA A 175 -5.90 -7.59 -9.73
CA ALA A 175 -4.74 -7.53 -8.83
C ALA A 175 -4.28 -8.92 -8.37
N ILE A 176 -5.23 -9.77 -7.93
CA ILE A 176 -5.00 -11.16 -7.55
C ILE A 176 -4.45 -11.97 -8.73
N GLU A 177 -5.00 -11.81 -9.93
CA GLU A 177 -4.50 -12.47 -11.14
C GLU A 177 -3.08 -12.01 -11.51
N ARG A 178 -2.78 -10.71 -11.40
CA ARG A 178 -1.42 -10.19 -11.61
C ARG A 178 -0.45 -10.82 -10.62
N ARG A 179 -0.81 -10.91 -9.34
CA ARG A 179 0.04 -11.51 -8.32
C ARG A 179 0.23 -13.01 -8.54
N LEU A 180 -0.83 -13.75 -8.91
CA LEU A 180 -0.73 -15.14 -9.32
C LEU A 180 0.30 -15.34 -10.43
N ARG A 181 0.24 -14.52 -11.49
CA ARG A 181 1.17 -14.63 -12.63
C ARG A 181 2.62 -14.37 -12.20
N LEU A 182 2.84 -13.39 -11.33
CA LEU A 182 4.17 -13.09 -10.78
C LEU A 182 4.71 -14.26 -9.94
N ASP A 183 3.91 -14.80 -9.02
CA ASP A 183 4.31 -15.95 -8.20
C ASP A 183 4.64 -17.16 -9.08
N TRP A 184 3.88 -17.39 -10.15
CA TRP A 184 4.20 -18.43 -11.14
C TRP A 184 5.52 -18.17 -11.87
N ALA A 185 5.76 -16.95 -12.33
CA ALA A 185 7.02 -16.57 -12.98
C ALA A 185 8.22 -16.80 -12.05
N LEU A 186 8.06 -16.50 -10.76
CA LEU A 186 9.08 -16.70 -9.73
C LEU A 186 9.37 -18.19 -9.43
N THR A 187 8.61 -19.14 -9.97
CA THR A 187 8.95 -20.58 -9.87
C THR A 187 10.03 -21.03 -10.86
N ASN A 188 10.42 -20.17 -11.82
CA ASN A 188 11.41 -20.52 -12.84
C ASN A 188 12.81 -20.73 -12.22
N LYS A 189 13.23 -21.99 -12.11
CA LYS A 189 14.55 -22.37 -11.56
C LYS A 189 15.73 -21.94 -12.44
N LEU A 190 15.56 -21.79 -13.74
CA LEU A 190 16.62 -21.32 -14.64
C LEU A 190 16.92 -19.84 -14.38
N ALA A 191 15.86 -19.03 -14.26
CA ALA A 191 15.97 -17.59 -14.03
C ALA A 191 16.38 -17.26 -12.57
N PHE A 192 15.79 -17.93 -11.57
CA PHE A 192 15.92 -17.52 -10.17
C PHE A 192 16.75 -18.49 -9.29
N ARG A 193 17.21 -19.63 -9.83
CA ARG A 193 18.05 -20.63 -9.15
C ARG A 193 17.53 -20.98 -7.76
N LYS A 194 18.34 -20.75 -6.71
CA LYS A 194 18.00 -21.04 -5.30
C LYS A 194 16.92 -20.11 -4.72
N LYS A 195 16.63 -18.98 -5.37
CA LYS A 195 15.58 -18.02 -4.97
C LYS A 195 14.22 -18.32 -5.62
N ALA A 196 14.14 -19.32 -6.48
CA ALA A 196 12.90 -19.70 -7.13
C ALA A 196 11.88 -20.23 -6.12
N LEU A 197 10.63 -19.80 -6.24
CA LEU A 197 9.53 -20.32 -5.43
C LEU A 197 9.27 -21.79 -5.77
N ARG A 198 8.79 -22.57 -4.79
CA ARG A 198 8.40 -23.95 -5.03
C ARG A 198 7.05 -23.99 -5.74
N THR A 199 6.97 -24.65 -6.88
CA THR A 199 5.71 -24.79 -7.64
C THR A 199 4.58 -25.41 -6.81
N ALA A 200 4.90 -26.33 -5.90
CA ALA A 200 3.92 -26.92 -5.00
C ALA A 200 3.31 -25.89 -4.04
N GLU A 201 4.10 -24.94 -3.54
CA GLU A 201 3.63 -23.87 -2.66
C GLU A 201 2.74 -22.89 -3.42
N VAL A 202 3.16 -22.43 -4.61
CA VAL A 202 2.34 -21.57 -5.47
C VAL A 202 1.01 -22.25 -5.83
N LYS A 203 1.04 -23.53 -6.24
CA LYS A 203 -0.19 -24.29 -6.50
C LYS A 203 -1.09 -24.37 -5.26
N ARG A 204 -0.53 -24.60 -4.07
CA ARG A 204 -1.29 -24.69 -2.82
C ARG A 204 -1.92 -23.34 -2.46
N THR A 205 -1.18 -22.24 -2.56
CA THR A 205 -1.65 -20.89 -2.23
C THR A 205 -2.79 -20.43 -3.15
N TRP A 206 -2.73 -20.75 -4.44
CA TRP A 206 -3.61 -20.15 -5.44
C TRP A 206 -4.75 -21.03 -5.96
N ARG A 207 -4.75 -22.35 -5.67
CA ARG A 207 -5.68 -23.36 -6.23
C ARG A 207 -7.14 -22.91 -6.29
N ASP A 208 -7.59 -22.23 -5.24
CA ASP A 208 -9.01 -21.92 -5.02
C ASP A 208 -9.30 -20.41 -5.09
N LEU A 209 -8.28 -19.54 -5.25
CA LEU A 209 -8.43 -18.07 -5.19
C LEU A 209 -8.86 -17.48 -6.54
N VAL A 210 -8.50 -18.14 -7.63
CA VAL A 210 -8.94 -17.76 -8.96
C VAL A 210 -10.12 -18.67 -9.33
N PRO A 211 -11.27 -18.10 -9.75
CA PRO A 211 -12.37 -18.91 -10.27
C PRO A 211 -11.82 -19.83 -11.35
N LYS A 212 -12.21 -21.11 -11.34
CA LYS A 212 -11.97 -22.01 -12.48
C LYS A 212 -12.70 -21.38 -13.67
N THR A 213 -12.00 -20.59 -14.47
CA THR A 213 -12.49 -20.21 -15.78
C THR A 213 -12.82 -21.52 -16.49
N ARG A 214 -14.02 -21.59 -17.08
CA ARG A 214 -14.54 -22.79 -17.74
C ARG A 214 -13.39 -23.45 -18.50
N THR A 215 -13.08 -24.66 -18.05
CA THR A 215 -12.13 -25.57 -18.70
C THR A 215 -12.52 -25.71 -20.16
N SER A 216 -11.82 -25.03 -21.05
CA SER A 216 -11.56 -25.56 -22.38
C SER A 216 -10.23 -26.30 -22.30
N SER A 217 -10.33 -27.62 -22.12
CA SER A 217 -9.36 -28.63 -22.54
C SER A 217 -7.87 -28.36 -22.25
N GLY A 218 -7.37 -28.94 -21.14
CA GLY A 218 -6.18 -29.80 -21.19
C GLY A 218 -4.91 -29.26 -21.84
N HIS A 219 -4.55 -27.98 -21.67
CA HIS A 219 -3.21 -27.51 -21.98
C HIS A 219 -2.62 -26.77 -20.79
N SER A 220 -1.59 -27.38 -20.19
CA SER A 220 -0.61 -26.65 -19.39
C SER A 220 -0.14 -25.44 -20.21
N PRO A 221 -0.12 -24.20 -19.66
CA PRO A 221 0.45 -23.07 -20.38
C PRO A 221 1.94 -23.34 -20.60
N ARG A 222 2.28 -23.85 -21.77
CA ARG A 222 3.65 -23.86 -22.28
C ARG A 222 3.99 -22.39 -22.50
N MET A 223 4.62 -21.76 -21.51
CA MET A 223 5.31 -20.49 -21.73
C MET A 223 6.44 -20.77 -22.70
N ARG A 224 6.29 -20.30 -23.94
CA ARG A 224 7.38 -20.21 -24.90
C ARG A 224 8.48 -19.35 -24.28
N GLY A 225 9.71 -19.83 -24.41
CA GLY A 225 10.89 -19.29 -23.76
C GLY A 225 11.13 -17.81 -24.04
N PHE A 226 11.66 -17.15 -23.02
CA PHE A 226 12.71 -16.15 -23.15
C PHE A 226 14.01 -16.82 -22.74
#